data_AF-A0A7W0PN80-F1
#
_entry.id   AF-A0A7W0PN80-F1
#
_cell.length_a   1.000
_cell.length_b   1.000
_cell.length_c   1.000
_cell.angle_alpha   90.00
_cell.angle_beta   90.00
_cell.angle_gamma   90.00
#
_symmetry.space_group_name_H-M   'P 1'
#
loop_
_entity.id
_entity.type
_entity.pdbx_description
1 polymer ?
#
loop_
_entity_poly.entity_id
_entity_poly.type
_entity_poly.pdbx_seq_one_letter_code
_entity_poly.pdbx_strand_id
1 'polypeptide(L)'
;MADRDKTNKHVDNDLLTDALVDEVIEQIEAESAANAEATAPKKRARKAKASPAAEAVDGAKPAPKKRATRRKKTAKPTMALPVVITDETILLPHMSIPYPIEDDETARAIDRAMRMNPRLVLLLTERRVERGTGDEAPLIEPERDLIDMMTDLIAEEVASDEFGFDSSGQPSADDVIEDVMEDDTAQYELCTVGVIAEVGQYISRPGGQDHVILQGITRGVAEELIQDQPFVAAKVRREDDLVTDPTQTEASMAAVLEQIESYISMLPNVPEEVLTMVRSVDEPGWLADLIAFSPEFTSAQRQTLLETLDPIERLRTLSVMIQKRLNVLNLRHEIQSEAQAGMDKQQREYFLREQLRAIQKELGEGSSEEALANEIREKIDACGMPD
;
A
#
# COMPACT_ATOMS: atom_id res chain seq x y z
N MET A 1 -31.10 44.47 -17.78
CA MET A 1 -31.54 43.12 -18.19
C MET A 1 -30.30 42.28 -18.36
N ALA A 2 -30.25 41.16 -17.61
CA ALA A 2 -29.29 40.05 -17.62
C ALA A 2 -27.82 40.40 -17.26
N ASP A 3 -27.35 40.16 -16.02
CA ASP A 3 -26.97 38.86 -15.38
C ASP A 3 -25.66 38.31 -15.95
N ARG A 4 -24.53 38.36 -15.21
CA ARG A 4 -24.07 37.37 -14.20
C ARG A 4 -24.05 35.95 -14.75
N ASP A 5 -22.86 35.46 -15.11
CA ASP A 5 -22.28 34.21 -14.59
C ASP A 5 -21.00 33.83 -15.33
N LYS A 6 -19.89 33.82 -14.60
CA LYS A 6 -18.66 33.09 -14.93
C LYS A 6 -18.18 32.47 -13.63
N THR A 7 -18.75 31.32 -13.30
CA THR A 7 -18.28 30.43 -12.24
C THR A 7 -18.33 28.99 -12.74
N ASN A 8 -17.25 28.27 -12.42
CA ASN A 8 -17.11 26.82 -12.31
C ASN A 8 -17.02 25.96 -13.59
N LYS A 9 -15.80 25.53 -13.89
CA LYS A 9 -15.43 24.33 -14.67
C LYS A 9 -14.47 23.44 -13.85
N HIS A 10 -14.78 23.26 -12.57
CA HIS A 10 -14.04 22.39 -11.63
C HIS A 10 -15.03 21.55 -10.81
N VAL A 11 -15.99 20.95 -11.50
CA VAL A 11 -16.84 19.89 -10.95
C VAL A 11 -17.10 18.99 -12.14
N ASP A 12 -16.49 17.80 -12.17
CA ASP A 12 -16.89 16.66 -13.00
C ASP A 12 -16.00 15.43 -12.74
N ASN A 13 -14.86 15.56 -12.03
CA ASN A 13 -14.00 14.42 -11.68
C ASN A 13 -14.37 13.71 -10.36
N ASP A 14 -14.96 14.42 -9.39
CA ASP A 14 -15.38 13.82 -8.10
C ASP A 14 -16.67 12.98 -8.21
N LEU A 15 -17.50 13.23 -9.24
CA LEU A 15 -18.74 12.47 -9.46
C LEU A 15 -18.49 11.07 -10.04
N LEU A 16 -17.31 10.84 -10.63
CA LEU A 16 -16.92 9.55 -11.22
C LEU A 16 -16.29 8.60 -10.18
N THR A 17 -15.70 9.14 -9.12
CA THR A 17 -15.18 8.35 -7.99
C THR A 17 -16.28 7.93 -7.04
N ASP A 18 -17.24 8.82 -6.73
CA ASP A 18 -18.37 8.48 -5.86
C ASP A 18 -19.29 7.42 -6.49
N ALA A 19 -19.50 7.46 -7.82
CA ALA A 19 -20.31 6.46 -8.51
C ALA A 19 -19.67 5.06 -8.50
N LEU A 20 -18.34 4.96 -8.53
CA LEU A 20 -17.62 3.68 -8.43
C LEU A 20 -17.60 3.15 -7.00
N VAL A 21 -17.55 4.03 -6.00
CA VAL A 21 -17.62 3.65 -4.58
C VAL A 21 -19.02 3.15 -4.22
N ASP A 22 -20.07 3.82 -4.69
CA ASP A 22 -21.46 3.38 -4.47
C ASP A 22 -21.76 2.03 -5.14
N GLU A 23 -21.23 1.78 -6.35
CA GLU A 23 -21.41 0.50 -7.06
C GLU A 23 -20.69 -0.66 -6.35
N VAL A 24 -19.53 -0.40 -5.73
CA VAL A 24 -18.79 -1.39 -4.92
C VAL A 24 -19.51 -1.66 -3.59
N ILE A 25 -20.09 -0.65 -2.95
CA ILE A 25 -20.87 -0.82 -1.71
C ILE A 25 -22.14 -1.64 -1.98
N GLU A 26 -22.85 -1.37 -3.08
CA GLU A 26 -24.07 -2.11 -3.44
C GLU A 26 -23.80 -3.60 -3.74
N GLN A 27 -22.62 -3.92 -4.30
CA GLN A 27 -22.17 -5.30 -4.51
C GLN A 27 -21.84 -6.03 -3.21
N ILE A 28 -21.24 -5.35 -2.23
CA ILE A 28 -20.90 -5.92 -0.92
C ILE A 28 -22.17 -6.19 -0.09
N GLU A 29 -23.16 -5.28 -0.14
CA GLU A 29 -24.43 -5.48 0.58
C GLU A 29 -25.23 -6.66 0.02
N ALA A 30 -25.24 -6.86 -1.30
CA ALA A 30 -25.90 -8.00 -1.96
C ALA A 30 -25.27 -9.35 -1.57
N GLU A 31 -23.96 -9.41 -1.37
CA GLU A 31 -23.24 -10.62 -0.93
C GLU A 31 -23.50 -10.94 0.56
N SER A 32 -23.60 -9.91 1.41
CA SER A 32 -23.91 -10.07 2.83
C SER A 32 -25.31 -10.65 3.07
N ALA A 33 -26.30 -10.24 2.26
CA ALA A 33 -27.67 -10.72 2.35
C ALA A 33 -27.80 -12.19 1.92
N ALA A 34 -27.02 -12.61 0.91
CA ALA A 34 -27.00 -14.00 0.45
C ALA A 34 -26.38 -14.96 1.48
N ASN A 35 -25.41 -14.50 2.28
CA ASN A 35 -24.69 -15.34 3.25
C ASN A 35 -25.47 -15.51 4.58
N ALA A 36 -26.35 -14.56 4.91
CA ALA A 36 -27.21 -14.63 6.10
C ALA A 36 -28.28 -15.75 6.00
N GLU A 37 -28.73 -16.10 4.80
CA GLU A 37 -29.77 -17.12 4.59
C GLU A 37 -29.24 -18.57 4.64
N ALA A 38 -27.93 -18.77 4.54
CA ALA A 38 -27.28 -20.09 4.55
C ALA A 38 -27.03 -20.67 5.95
N THR A 39 -27.21 -19.89 7.02
CA THR A 39 -26.76 -20.25 8.37
C THR A 39 -27.93 -20.55 9.34
N ALA A 40 -28.73 -21.58 9.04
CA ALA A 40 -29.73 -22.11 9.98
C ALA A 40 -29.42 -23.57 10.39
N PRO A 41 -29.32 -23.92 11.69
CA PRO A 41 -28.78 -25.21 12.11
C PRO A 41 -29.86 -26.33 12.15
N LYS A 42 -29.65 -27.41 11.38
CA LYS A 42 -30.44 -28.65 11.46
C LYS A 42 -30.03 -29.49 12.68
N LYS A 43 -30.89 -29.54 13.70
CA LYS A 43 -30.79 -30.47 14.84
C LYS A 43 -30.99 -31.94 14.39
N ARG A 44 -30.02 -32.81 14.67
CA ARG A 44 -30.19 -34.27 14.64
C ARG A 44 -29.86 -34.88 16.00
N ALA A 45 -30.87 -35.54 16.58
CA ALA A 45 -30.84 -36.21 17.87
C ALA A 45 -30.08 -37.55 17.81
N ARG A 46 -29.22 -37.81 18.80
CA ARG A 46 -28.69 -39.13 19.13
C ARG A 46 -29.44 -39.69 20.34
N LYS A 47 -29.97 -40.91 20.25
CA LYS A 47 -30.47 -41.69 21.39
C LYS A 47 -29.59 -42.92 21.58
N ALA A 48 -29.08 -43.06 22.79
CA ALA A 48 -28.25 -44.16 23.29
C ALA A 48 -29.09 -45.39 23.70
N LYS A 49 -28.43 -46.55 23.73
CA LYS A 49 -28.72 -47.78 24.49
C LYS A 49 -27.73 -48.86 24.01
N ALA A 50 -27.23 -49.83 24.75
CA ALA A 50 -26.88 -50.06 26.15
C ALA A 50 -26.00 -51.34 26.12
N SER A 51 -25.10 -51.50 27.09
CA SER A 51 -24.25 -52.70 27.27
C SER A 51 -25.06 -53.94 27.73
N PRO A 52 -24.51 -55.17 27.75
CA PRO A 52 -23.74 -55.58 28.94
C PRO A 52 -22.53 -56.52 28.69
N ALA A 53 -21.81 -56.75 29.79
CA ALA A 53 -20.50 -57.37 29.98
C ALA A 53 -20.44 -58.91 29.91
N ALA A 54 -19.22 -59.46 29.76
CA ALA A 54 -18.73 -60.67 30.46
C ALA A 54 -17.19 -60.86 30.36
N GLU A 55 -16.57 -60.95 31.54
CA GLU A 55 -15.47 -61.83 32.00
C GLU A 55 -14.04 -61.81 31.45
N ALA A 56 -13.14 -62.05 32.42
CA ALA A 56 -11.69 -61.84 32.48
C ALA A 56 -10.88 -63.11 32.20
N VAL A 57 -9.60 -62.98 31.79
CA VAL A 57 -8.45 -63.78 32.28
C VAL A 57 -7.13 -63.01 32.11
N ASP A 58 -6.29 -63.12 33.14
CA ASP A 58 -4.92 -62.63 33.37
C ASP A 58 -3.84 -63.20 32.41
N GLY A 59 -2.73 -62.49 32.23
CA GLY A 59 -1.57 -63.01 31.48
C GLY A 59 -0.54 -61.99 30.99
N ALA A 60 0.46 -61.70 31.83
CA ALA A 60 1.88 -61.43 31.52
C ALA A 60 2.30 -60.41 30.42
N LYS A 61 3.09 -59.41 30.88
CA LYS A 61 3.98 -58.52 30.10
C LYS A 61 4.80 -59.26 29.03
N PRO A 62 5.09 -58.62 27.87
CA PRO A 62 6.33 -57.83 27.82
C PRO A 62 6.21 -56.51 27.04
N ALA A 63 7.06 -55.55 27.40
CA ALA A 63 7.19 -54.26 26.71
C ALA A 63 7.85 -54.42 25.33
N PRO A 64 7.37 -53.74 24.27
CA PRO A 64 8.16 -53.54 23.06
C PRO A 64 8.56 -52.07 22.88
N LYS A 65 9.87 -51.85 23.02
CA LYS A 65 10.75 -50.95 22.26
C LYS A 65 10.11 -49.71 21.62
N LYS A 66 10.55 -48.54 22.11
CA LYS A 66 10.42 -47.22 21.47
C LYS A 66 10.88 -47.30 20.01
N ARG A 67 9.94 -47.49 19.09
CA ARG A 67 10.15 -47.23 17.67
C ARG A 67 10.06 -45.73 17.50
N ALA A 68 11.20 -45.08 17.28
CA ALA A 68 11.24 -43.71 16.79
C ALA A 68 10.45 -43.68 15.47
N THR A 69 9.22 -43.21 15.54
CA THR A 69 8.42 -42.87 14.37
C THR A 69 9.11 -41.69 13.73
N ARG A 70 9.99 -41.97 12.77
CA ARG A 70 10.48 -40.98 11.81
C ARG A 70 9.23 -40.39 11.17
N ARG A 71 8.79 -39.22 11.65
CA ARG A 71 7.70 -38.43 11.08
C ARG A 71 8.03 -38.28 9.60
N LYS A 72 7.34 -39.06 8.77
CA LYS A 72 7.39 -38.92 7.32
C LYS A 72 6.74 -37.56 7.10
N LYS A 73 7.53 -36.50 6.86
CA LYS A 73 7.02 -35.22 6.37
C LYS A 73 6.15 -35.57 5.17
N THR A 74 4.84 -35.51 5.34
CA THR A 74 3.89 -35.65 4.25
C THR A 74 4.21 -34.49 3.30
N ALA A 75 4.75 -34.78 2.13
CA ALA A 75 5.01 -33.77 1.12
C ALA A 75 3.69 -33.02 0.87
N LYS A 76 3.70 -31.69 0.97
CA LYS A 76 2.53 -30.86 0.65
C LYS A 76 2.10 -31.17 -0.79
N PRO A 77 0.81 -31.23 -1.09
CA PRO A 77 0.33 -31.57 -2.43
C PRO A 77 0.82 -30.53 -3.44
N THR A 78 1.43 -31.02 -4.51
CA THR A 78 1.85 -30.21 -5.66
C THR A 78 0.84 -30.35 -6.79
N MET A 79 0.55 -29.26 -7.49
CA MET A 79 -0.37 -29.22 -8.64
C MET A 79 0.29 -28.55 -9.84
N ALA A 80 -0.15 -28.87 -11.05
CA ALA A 80 0.29 -28.18 -12.26
C ALA A 80 -0.70 -27.05 -12.57
N LEU A 81 -0.23 -25.82 -12.63
CA LEU A 81 -1.04 -24.63 -12.93
C LEU A 81 -0.46 -23.87 -14.12
N PRO A 82 -1.32 -23.27 -14.98
CA PRO A 82 -0.90 -22.21 -15.88
C PRO A 82 -0.34 -21.04 -15.08
N VAL A 83 0.72 -20.41 -15.60
CA VAL A 83 1.38 -19.26 -14.98
C VAL A 83 1.02 -18.01 -15.78
N VAL A 84 0.70 -16.94 -15.06
CA VAL A 84 0.62 -15.59 -15.59
C VAL A 84 1.78 -14.81 -14.98
N ILE A 85 2.61 -14.23 -15.84
CA ILE A 85 3.77 -13.45 -15.43
C ILE A 85 3.37 -11.97 -15.44
N THR A 86 3.76 -11.24 -14.40
CA THR A 86 3.47 -9.81 -14.25
C THR A 86 4.74 -9.04 -13.90
N ASP A 87 4.84 -7.79 -14.35
CA ASP A 87 6.03 -6.98 -14.07
C ASP A 87 5.92 -6.32 -12.68
N GLU A 88 4.98 -5.39 -12.52
CA GLU A 88 4.85 -4.59 -11.29
C GLU A 88 3.60 -4.91 -10.46
N THR A 89 2.63 -5.58 -11.07
CA THR A 89 1.34 -5.87 -10.42
C THR A 89 1.47 -7.11 -9.53
N ILE A 90 1.51 -6.88 -8.22
CA ILE A 90 1.49 -7.94 -7.21
C ILE A 90 0.08 -8.11 -6.68
N LEU A 91 -0.48 -9.31 -6.89
CA LEU A 91 -1.68 -9.78 -6.24
C LEU A 91 -1.31 -10.42 -4.90
N LEU A 92 -2.02 -10.08 -3.83
CA LEU A 92 -1.90 -10.73 -2.52
C LEU A 92 -3.07 -11.71 -2.29
N PRO A 93 -2.92 -12.70 -1.38
CA PRO A 93 -4.03 -13.56 -0.99
C PRO A 93 -5.24 -12.78 -0.47
N HIS A 94 -6.44 -13.33 -0.68
CA HIS A 94 -7.73 -12.76 -0.32
C HIS A 94 -8.14 -11.48 -1.07
N MET A 95 -7.33 -11.04 -2.03
CA MET A 95 -7.60 -9.84 -2.82
C MET A 95 -8.18 -10.18 -4.19
N SER A 96 -8.90 -9.24 -4.78
CA SER A 96 -9.41 -9.34 -6.14
C SER A 96 -8.97 -8.13 -6.94
N ILE A 97 -8.39 -8.35 -8.12
CA ILE A 97 -7.97 -7.27 -9.02
C ILE A 97 -8.50 -7.53 -10.44
N PRO A 98 -8.93 -6.48 -11.16
CA PRO A 98 -9.07 -6.56 -12.61
C PRO A 98 -7.68 -6.62 -13.23
N TYR A 99 -7.39 -7.67 -13.98
CA TYR A 99 -6.12 -7.86 -14.65
C TYR A 99 -6.30 -7.77 -16.17
N PRO A 100 -5.58 -6.85 -16.85
CA PRO A 100 -5.67 -6.71 -18.31
C PRO A 100 -5.02 -7.91 -19.01
N ILE A 101 -5.63 -8.35 -20.10
CA ILE A 101 -5.07 -9.40 -20.95
C ILE A 101 -4.39 -8.71 -22.13
N GLU A 102 -3.07 -8.57 -22.02
CA GLU A 102 -2.25 -7.86 -23.00
C GLU A 102 -1.78 -8.79 -24.13
N ASP A 103 -1.35 -10.01 -23.77
CA ASP A 103 -0.69 -10.93 -24.68
C ASP A 103 -1.48 -12.22 -24.96
N ASP A 104 -1.22 -12.83 -26.12
CA ASP A 104 -1.81 -14.12 -26.52
C ASP A 104 -1.38 -15.27 -25.59
N GLU A 105 -0.19 -15.18 -25.00
CA GLU A 105 0.28 -16.17 -24.03
C GLU A 105 -0.58 -16.17 -22.76
N THR A 106 -0.76 -14.99 -22.16
CA THR A 106 -1.61 -14.75 -20.99
C THR A 106 -3.06 -15.14 -21.28
N ALA A 107 -3.59 -14.79 -22.46
CA ALA A 107 -4.92 -15.19 -22.89
C ALA A 107 -5.08 -16.72 -22.90
N ARG A 108 -4.10 -17.45 -23.44
CA ARG A 108 -4.11 -18.93 -23.49
C ARG A 108 -3.99 -19.56 -22.10
N ALA A 109 -3.19 -18.98 -21.20
CA ALA A 109 -3.08 -19.43 -19.82
C ALA A 109 -4.42 -19.32 -19.09
N ILE A 110 -5.11 -18.18 -19.24
CA ILE A 110 -6.44 -17.92 -18.67
C ILE A 110 -7.47 -18.87 -19.29
N ASP A 111 -7.48 -19.03 -20.60
CA ASP A 111 -8.37 -19.95 -21.33
C ASP A 111 -8.19 -21.41 -20.84
N ARG A 112 -6.95 -21.81 -20.59
CA ARG A 112 -6.63 -23.13 -20.04
C ARG A 112 -7.19 -23.28 -18.63
N ALA A 113 -7.01 -22.27 -17.78
CA ALA A 113 -7.47 -22.25 -16.40
C ALA A 113 -9.00 -22.25 -16.31
N MET A 114 -9.71 -21.52 -17.17
CA MET A 114 -11.18 -21.52 -17.20
C MET A 114 -11.78 -22.90 -17.52
N ARG A 115 -11.04 -23.76 -18.23
CA ARG A 115 -11.43 -25.15 -18.52
C ARG A 115 -11.08 -26.12 -17.39
N MET A 116 -10.33 -25.68 -16.37
CA MET A 116 -9.99 -26.46 -15.18
C MET A 116 -11.07 -26.31 -14.11
N ASN A 117 -11.13 -27.27 -13.19
CA ASN A 117 -11.98 -27.19 -12.00
C ASN A 117 -11.18 -27.68 -10.78
N PRO A 118 -10.77 -26.80 -9.86
CA PRO A 118 -11.03 -25.35 -9.81
C PRO A 118 -10.29 -24.54 -10.90
N ARG A 119 -10.77 -23.31 -11.19
CA ARG A 119 -10.24 -22.42 -12.23
C ARG A 119 -9.03 -21.64 -11.71
N LEU A 120 -7.89 -22.32 -11.57
CA LEU A 120 -6.72 -21.74 -10.90
C LEU A 120 -5.62 -21.35 -11.90
N VAL A 121 -4.98 -20.22 -11.61
CA VAL A 121 -3.73 -19.76 -12.21
C VAL A 121 -2.72 -19.45 -11.11
N LEU A 122 -1.43 -19.47 -11.44
CA LEU A 122 -0.37 -18.95 -10.58
C LEU A 122 0.09 -17.60 -11.15
N LEU A 123 0.00 -16.54 -10.36
CA LEU A 123 0.60 -15.25 -10.70
C LEU A 123 2.01 -15.21 -10.15
N LEU A 124 2.99 -14.97 -11.02
CA LEU A 124 4.39 -14.74 -10.65
C LEU A 124 4.81 -13.37 -11.13
N THR A 125 5.65 -12.72 -10.35
CA THR A 125 6.19 -11.40 -10.63
C THR A 125 7.61 -11.51 -11.12
N GLU A 126 7.99 -10.66 -12.07
CA GLU A 126 9.38 -10.50 -12.47
C GLU A 126 10.03 -9.37 -11.69
N ARG A 127 11.26 -9.59 -11.24
CA ARG A 127 12.07 -8.57 -10.58
C ARG A 127 13.23 -8.20 -11.48
N ARG A 128 13.43 -6.91 -11.70
CA ARG A 128 14.63 -6.40 -12.39
C ARG A 128 15.86 -6.69 -11.52
N VAL A 129 16.83 -7.41 -12.07
CA VAL A 129 18.12 -7.69 -11.43
C VAL A 129 19.17 -6.74 -12.00
N GLU A 130 19.60 -5.79 -11.17
CA GLU A 130 20.80 -5.01 -11.45
C GLU A 130 22.02 -5.92 -11.23
N ARG A 131 22.70 -6.33 -12.31
CA ARG A 131 24.01 -6.99 -12.15
C ARG A 131 25.03 -5.96 -11.64
N GLY A 132 25.19 -5.91 -10.32
CA GLY A 132 26.35 -5.27 -9.69
C GLY A 132 27.62 -5.82 -10.31
N THR A 133 28.46 -4.92 -10.82
CA THR A 133 29.78 -5.26 -11.36
C THR A 133 30.68 -5.67 -10.19
N GLY A 134 30.73 -6.97 -9.88
CA GLY A 134 31.72 -7.59 -9.01
C GLY A 134 31.42 -7.56 -7.50
N ASP A 135 31.16 -8.75 -6.95
CA ASP A 135 31.57 -9.19 -5.61
C ASP A 135 31.28 -8.23 -4.42
N GLU A 136 30.08 -7.68 -4.35
CA GLU A 136 29.48 -7.30 -3.07
C GLU A 136 28.13 -8.00 -2.96
N ALA A 137 27.96 -8.79 -1.89
CA ALA A 137 26.68 -9.38 -1.55
C ALA A 137 25.62 -8.27 -1.50
N PRO A 138 24.35 -8.53 -1.89
CA PRO A 138 23.32 -7.52 -1.79
C PRO A 138 23.08 -7.23 -0.30
N LEU A 139 23.80 -6.23 0.21
CA LEU A 139 23.38 -5.52 1.40
C LEU A 139 22.05 -4.91 0.99
N ILE A 140 20.98 -5.31 1.67
CA ILE A 140 19.74 -4.55 1.71
C ILE A 140 20.15 -3.24 2.39
N GLU A 141 20.64 -2.28 1.59
CA GLU A 141 21.11 -1.02 2.13
C GLU A 141 19.88 -0.16 2.46
N PRO A 142 19.66 0.20 3.73
CA PRO A 142 18.53 1.02 4.15
C PRO A 142 18.55 2.44 3.56
N GLU A 143 19.64 2.81 2.87
CA GLU A 143 19.82 4.11 2.22
C GLU A 143 19.13 4.19 0.84
N ARG A 144 18.97 3.07 0.12
CA ARG A 144 18.21 3.06 -1.16
C ARG A 144 16.72 3.29 -0.96
N ASP A 145 16.12 2.70 0.08
CA ASP A 145 14.73 3.02 0.49
C ASP A 145 14.54 4.53 0.75
N LEU A 146 15.56 5.17 1.34
CA LEU A 146 15.53 6.59 1.69
C LEU A 146 15.71 7.47 0.46
N ILE A 147 16.58 7.07 -0.47
CA ILE A 147 16.78 7.74 -1.75
C ILE A 147 15.53 7.61 -2.62
N ASP A 148 14.96 6.40 -2.74
CA ASP A 148 13.73 6.15 -3.51
C ASP A 148 12.54 6.93 -2.91
N MET A 149 12.38 6.91 -1.58
CA MET A 149 11.37 7.73 -0.88
C MET A 149 11.60 9.23 -1.08
N MET A 150 12.86 9.69 -1.15
CA MET A 150 13.18 11.09 -1.39
C MET A 150 12.96 11.49 -2.85
N THR A 151 13.23 10.61 -3.81
CA THR A 151 12.93 10.85 -5.24
C THR A 151 11.43 10.88 -5.50
N ASP A 152 10.64 10.02 -4.85
CA ASP A 152 9.18 10.09 -4.93
C ASP A 152 8.64 11.37 -4.28
N LEU A 153 9.24 11.81 -3.17
CA LEU A 153 8.91 13.10 -2.53
C LEU A 153 9.18 14.29 -3.47
N ILE A 154 10.28 14.24 -4.21
CA ILE A 154 10.64 15.28 -5.20
C ILE A 154 9.72 15.19 -6.43
N ALA A 155 9.33 13.99 -6.86
CA ALA A 155 8.43 13.80 -7.99
C ALA A 155 7.00 14.31 -7.70
N GLU A 156 6.50 14.12 -6.48
CA GLU A 156 5.22 14.70 -6.03
C GLU A 156 5.26 16.23 -5.94
N GLU A 157 6.41 16.82 -5.58
CA GLU A 157 6.55 18.28 -5.42
C GLU A 157 6.74 18.99 -6.78
N VAL A 158 7.42 18.35 -7.74
CA VAL A 158 7.67 18.89 -9.08
C VAL A 158 6.43 18.82 -10.00
N ALA A 159 5.41 18.03 -9.65
CA ALA A 159 4.13 18.02 -10.38
C ALA A 159 3.26 19.28 -10.16
N SER A 160 3.69 20.21 -9.29
CA SER A 160 2.97 21.46 -9.00
C SER A 160 3.58 22.73 -9.59
N ASP A 161 4.78 22.66 -10.19
CA ASP A 161 5.43 23.77 -10.87
C ASP A 161 5.49 23.51 -12.39
N GLU A 162 4.40 23.84 -13.09
CA GLU A 162 4.43 23.99 -14.54
C GLU A 162 5.17 25.28 -14.97
N PHE A 163 6.04 25.09 -15.97
CA PHE A 163 6.61 26.06 -16.94
C PHE A 163 7.98 26.69 -16.67
N GLY A 164 8.95 26.26 -17.49
CA GLY A 164 9.98 27.12 -18.07
C GLY A 164 9.73 27.30 -19.58
N PHE A 165 9.03 28.37 -19.96
CA PHE A 165 8.95 28.86 -21.35
C PHE A 165 9.87 30.08 -21.50
N ASP A 166 10.63 30.18 -22.59
CA ASP A 166 11.43 31.38 -22.87
C ASP A 166 10.60 32.53 -23.46
N SER A 167 11.21 33.72 -23.53
CA SER A 167 10.54 34.97 -23.89
C SER A 167 10.20 35.14 -25.38
N SER A 168 10.14 34.07 -26.19
CA SER A 168 9.89 34.20 -27.63
C SER A 168 8.81 33.29 -28.23
N GLY A 169 8.20 32.39 -27.45
CA GLY A 169 6.92 31.81 -27.85
C GLY A 169 6.94 30.83 -29.03
N GLN A 170 8.07 30.16 -29.33
CA GLN A 170 8.11 29.01 -30.24
C GLN A 170 9.13 27.95 -29.77
N PRO A 171 8.82 26.64 -29.87
CA PRO A 171 9.80 25.60 -29.61
C PRO A 171 10.76 25.47 -30.80
N SER A 172 12.06 25.61 -30.58
CA SER A 172 13.09 25.29 -31.56
C SER A 172 13.22 23.76 -31.68
N ALA A 173 12.93 23.25 -32.87
CA ALA A 173 13.38 21.95 -33.32
C ALA A 173 14.87 22.05 -33.64
N ASP A 174 15.71 21.55 -32.73
CA ASP A 174 17.06 21.01 -32.96
C ASP A 174 17.71 20.74 -31.59
N ASP A 175 17.22 19.71 -30.91
CA ASP A 175 18.01 18.91 -29.96
C ASP A 175 17.62 17.45 -30.20
N VAL A 176 18.21 16.89 -31.26
CA VAL A 176 18.27 15.46 -31.50
C VAL A 176 19.24 14.90 -30.45
N ILE A 177 18.71 14.45 -29.32
CA ILE A 177 19.40 13.44 -28.53
C ILE A 177 19.05 12.11 -29.20
N GLU A 178 20.03 11.62 -29.95
CA GLU A 178 20.11 10.27 -30.50
C GLU A 178 19.79 9.24 -29.42
N ASP A 179 18.94 8.28 -29.80
CA ASP A 179 18.78 6.95 -29.21
C ASP A 179 19.00 6.86 -27.69
N VAL A 180 17.91 7.02 -26.93
CA VAL A 180 17.75 6.22 -25.71
C VAL A 180 17.79 4.78 -26.18
N MET A 181 18.99 4.20 -26.16
CA MET A 181 19.17 2.77 -26.31
C MET A 181 18.18 2.12 -25.36
N GLU A 182 17.26 1.32 -25.93
CA GLU A 182 16.56 0.29 -25.18
C GLU A 182 17.60 -0.38 -24.30
N ASP A 183 17.40 -0.27 -22.99
CA ASP A 183 18.28 -0.80 -21.97
C ASP A 183 18.08 -2.33 -21.93
N ASP A 184 18.34 -2.98 -23.07
CA ASP A 184 18.15 -4.40 -23.44
C ASP A 184 19.06 -5.35 -22.64
N THR A 185 19.62 -4.87 -21.54
CA THR A 185 20.45 -5.63 -20.61
C THR A 185 19.86 -5.77 -19.21
N ALA A 186 18.68 -5.18 -18.96
CA ALA A 186 17.91 -5.46 -17.75
C ALA A 186 17.55 -6.94 -17.72
N GLN A 187 18.24 -7.73 -16.89
CA GLN A 187 17.91 -9.13 -16.68
C GLN A 187 16.76 -9.18 -15.68
N TYR A 188 15.63 -9.72 -16.11
CA TYR A 188 14.50 -10.00 -15.23
C TYR A 188 14.66 -11.40 -14.65
N GLU A 189 14.45 -11.54 -13.34
CA GLU A 189 14.39 -12.81 -12.64
C GLU A 189 12.96 -13.06 -12.20
N LEU A 190 12.42 -14.22 -12.59
CA LEU A 190 11.09 -14.65 -12.18
C LEU A 190 11.11 -15.03 -10.69
N CYS A 191 10.25 -14.40 -9.90
CA CYS A 191 10.13 -14.72 -8.50
C CYS A 191 9.64 -16.16 -8.30
N THR A 192 10.17 -16.87 -7.29
CA THR A 192 9.78 -18.27 -7.02
C THR A 192 8.44 -18.38 -6.28
N VAL A 193 8.07 -17.33 -5.53
CA VAL A 193 6.83 -17.28 -4.74
C VAL A 193 5.85 -16.33 -5.42
N GLY A 194 4.64 -16.82 -5.61
CA GLY A 194 3.52 -16.10 -6.20
C GLY A 194 2.22 -16.34 -5.47
N VAL A 195 1.12 -15.96 -6.11
CA VAL A 195 -0.24 -16.20 -5.60
C VAL A 195 -0.99 -17.13 -6.53
N ILE A 196 -1.54 -18.20 -5.94
CA ILE A 196 -2.55 -19.02 -6.60
C ILE A 196 -3.84 -18.22 -6.59
N ALA A 197 -4.31 -17.84 -7.76
CA ALA A 197 -5.53 -17.07 -7.93
C ALA A 197 -6.60 -17.88 -8.65
N GLU A 198 -7.86 -17.63 -8.30
CA GLU A 198 -9.01 -18.09 -9.04
C GLU A 198 -9.34 -17.10 -10.16
N VAL A 199 -9.57 -17.66 -11.34
CA VAL A 199 -10.01 -16.91 -12.51
C VAL A 199 -11.52 -16.74 -12.44
N GLY A 200 -11.93 -15.50 -12.16
CA GLY A 200 -13.31 -15.07 -12.06
C GLY A 200 -13.92 -14.76 -13.42
N GLN A 201 -14.60 -13.60 -13.50
CA GLN A 201 -15.35 -13.19 -14.68
C GLN A 201 -14.44 -12.54 -15.74
N TYR A 202 -14.71 -12.88 -17.00
CA TYR A 202 -14.15 -12.18 -18.17
C TYR A 202 -14.98 -10.91 -18.46
N ILE A 203 -14.30 -9.78 -18.61
CA ILE A 203 -14.88 -8.48 -18.91
C ILE A 203 -14.31 -8.04 -20.24
N SER A 204 -15.12 -8.10 -21.30
CA SER A 204 -14.72 -7.57 -22.60
C SER A 204 -15.20 -6.14 -22.75
N ARG A 205 -14.29 -5.22 -23.08
CA ARG A 205 -14.62 -3.81 -23.34
C ARG A 205 -14.67 -3.59 -24.85
N PRO A 206 -15.80 -3.15 -25.44
CA PRO A 206 -15.86 -2.88 -26.87
C PRO A 206 -14.91 -1.74 -27.24
N GLY A 207 -13.83 -2.07 -27.96
CA GLY A 207 -12.79 -1.13 -28.36
C GLY A 207 -11.67 -0.90 -27.33
N GLY A 208 -11.63 -1.69 -26.24
CA GLY A 208 -10.55 -1.67 -25.24
C GLY A 208 -9.91 -3.05 -25.07
N GLN A 209 -8.91 -3.14 -24.20
CA GLN A 209 -8.34 -4.42 -23.78
C GLN A 209 -9.35 -5.22 -22.96
N ASP A 210 -9.34 -6.54 -23.13
CA ASP A 210 -10.13 -7.44 -22.33
C ASP A 210 -9.50 -7.59 -20.93
N HIS A 211 -10.33 -7.72 -19.91
CA HIS A 211 -9.89 -7.86 -18.52
C HIS A 211 -10.45 -9.15 -17.93
N VAL A 212 -9.73 -9.72 -16.96
CA VAL A 212 -10.23 -10.83 -16.14
C VAL A 212 -10.11 -10.48 -14.67
N ILE A 213 -11.12 -10.85 -13.88
CA ILE A 213 -11.04 -10.71 -12.43
C ILE A 213 -10.22 -11.88 -11.87
N LEU A 214 -9.12 -11.57 -11.18
CA LEU A 214 -8.27 -12.54 -10.51
C LEU A 214 -8.43 -12.41 -9.00
N GLN A 215 -8.85 -13.48 -8.34
CA GLN A 215 -9.00 -13.51 -6.89
C GLN A 215 -7.88 -14.35 -6.26
N GLY A 216 -7.00 -13.71 -5.50
CA GLY A 216 -5.93 -14.38 -4.77
C GLY A 216 -6.51 -15.31 -3.70
N ILE A 217 -6.13 -16.58 -3.73
CA ILE A 217 -6.58 -17.57 -2.73
C ILE A 217 -5.51 -17.77 -1.67
N THR A 218 -4.28 -18.02 -2.10
CA THR A 218 -3.20 -18.44 -1.21
C THR A 218 -1.85 -18.32 -1.90
N ARG A 219 -0.76 -18.41 -1.14
CA ARG A 219 0.59 -18.40 -1.68
C ARG A 219 0.90 -19.72 -2.41
N GLY A 220 1.57 -19.60 -3.54
CA GLY A 220 2.08 -20.72 -4.33
C GLY A 220 3.59 -20.60 -4.50
N VAL A 221 4.31 -21.69 -4.23
CA VAL A 221 5.74 -21.78 -4.53
C VAL A 221 5.90 -22.56 -5.82
N ALA A 222 6.47 -21.93 -6.85
CA ALA A 222 6.84 -22.60 -8.09
C ALA A 222 8.06 -23.49 -7.84
N GLU A 223 7.91 -24.81 -7.97
CA GLU A 223 9.02 -25.75 -7.81
C GLU A 223 9.79 -25.95 -9.12
N GLU A 224 9.07 -25.97 -10.25
CA GLU A 224 9.62 -26.28 -11.57
C GLU A 224 8.69 -25.73 -12.66
N LEU A 225 9.25 -25.11 -13.70
CA LEU A 225 8.53 -24.79 -14.93
C LEU A 225 8.47 -26.06 -15.80
N ILE A 226 7.25 -26.51 -16.09
CA ILE A 226 7.00 -27.79 -16.79
C ILE A 226 6.66 -27.60 -18.27
N GLN A 227 6.30 -26.37 -18.66
CA GLN A 227 5.93 -26.01 -20.02
C GLN A 227 6.23 -24.53 -20.24
N ASP A 228 6.62 -24.19 -21.47
CA ASP A 228 6.90 -22.82 -21.91
C ASP A 228 5.88 -22.38 -22.97
N GLN A 229 5.68 -23.18 -24.03
CA GLN A 229 4.66 -22.90 -25.07
C GLN A 229 3.51 -23.91 -25.04
N PRO A 230 2.26 -23.51 -25.39
CA PRO A 230 1.83 -22.19 -25.88
C PRO A 230 1.48 -21.20 -24.74
N PHE A 231 1.76 -21.58 -23.50
CA PHE A 231 1.72 -20.77 -22.29
C PHE A 231 2.61 -21.41 -21.23
N VAL A 232 3.20 -20.61 -20.34
CA VAL A 232 3.97 -21.13 -19.21
C VAL A 232 3.10 -21.95 -18.26
N ALA A 233 3.58 -23.12 -17.84
CA ALA A 233 2.98 -23.87 -16.75
C ALA A 233 4.04 -24.28 -15.73
N ALA A 234 3.67 -24.27 -14.44
CA ALA A 234 4.56 -24.62 -13.35
C ALA A 234 3.96 -25.72 -12.47
N LYS A 235 4.85 -26.49 -11.85
CA LYS A 235 4.52 -27.35 -10.72
C LYS A 235 4.55 -26.51 -9.45
N VAL A 236 3.38 -26.30 -8.87
CA VAL A 236 3.15 -25.37 -7.77
C VAL A 236 2.87 -26.13 -6.48
N ARG A 237 3.56 -25.75 -5.42
CA ARG A 237 3.27 -26.18 -4.05
C ARG A 237 2.45 -25.11 -3.36
N ARG A 238 1.23 -25.46 -2.95
CA ARG A 238 0.38 -24.58 -2.14
C ARG A 238 0.98 -24.41 -0.75
N GLU A 239 1.07 -23.17 -0.29
CA GLU A 239 1.58 -22.80 1.02
C GLU A 239 0.49 -22.10 1.83
N ASP A 240 -0.24 -22.87 2.62
CA ASP A 240 -1.18 -22.33 3.60
C ASP A 240 -0.43 -21.84 4.85
N ASP A 241 -0.89 -20.72 5.42
CA ASP A 241 -0.31 -20.14 6.63
C ASP A 241 -0.54 -21.08 7.83
N LEU A 242 0.54 -21.38 8.55
CA LEU A 242 0.52 -22.26 9.72
C LEU A 242 0.77 -21.44 10.99
N VAL A 243 -0.25 -21.32 11.83
CA VAL A 243 -0.10 -20.70 13.16
C VAL A 243 0.56 -21.72 14.10
N THR A 244 1.82 -21.46 14.47
CA THR A 244 2.61 -22.38 15.29
C THR A 244 2.51 -22.07 16.79
N ASP A 245 2.45 -20.80 17.16
CA ASP A 245 2.30 -20.33 18.55
C ASP A 245 1.21 -19.24 18.63
N PRO A 246 0.04 -19.54 19.23
CA PRO A 246 -1.07 -18.59 19.27
C PRO A 246 -0.75 -17.37 20.16
N THR A 247 -0.04 -17.53 21.27
CA THR A 247 0.22 -16.42 22.20
C THR A 247 1.19 -15.41 21.62
N GLN A 248 2.25 -15.87 20.96
CA GLN A 248 3.18 -14.98 20.26
C GLN A 248 2.52 -14.29 19.06
N THR A 249 1.66 -15.01 18.34
CA THR A 249 0.89 -14.48 17.21
C THR A 249 -0.03 -13.34 17.67
N GLU A 250 -0.84 -13.56 18.72
CA GLU A 250 -1.76 -12.54 19.26
C GLU A 250 -1.03 -11.26 19.68
N ALA A 251 0.10 -11.39 20.38
CA ALA A 251 0.91 -10.24 20.79
C ALA A 251 1.49 -9.48 19.59
N SER A 252 1.93 -10.21 18.54
CA SER A 252 2.48 -9.59 17.34
C SER A 252 1.40 -8.89 16.52
N MET A 253 0.21 -9.48 16.41
CA MET A 253 -0.95 -8.85 15.76
C MET A 253 -1.39 -7.60 16.51
N ALA A 254 -1.49 -7.64 17.84
CA ALA A 254 -1.85 -6.47 18.63
C ALA A 254 -0.88 -5.30 18.44
N ALA A 255 0.44 -5.57 18.38
CA ALA A 255 1.44 -4.55 18.13
C ALA A 255 1.33 -3.93 16.73
N VAL A 256 1.08 -4.74 15.69
CA VAL A 256 0.88 -4.25 14.32
C VAL A 256 -0.42 -3.45 14.21
N LEU A 257 -1.48 -3.88 14.89
CA LEU A 257 -2.76 -3.17 14.95
C LEU A 257 -2.61 -1.79 15.62
N GLU A 258 -1.86 -1.69 16.71
CA GLU A 258 -1.59 -0.39 17.36
C GLU A 258 -0.81 0.56 16.43
N GLN A 259 0.19 0.03 15.71
CA GLN A 259 0.96 0.81 14.75
C GLN A 259 0.11 1.31 13.58
N ILE A 260 -0.74 0.46 13.00
CA ILE A 260 -1.58 0.87 11.87
C ILE A 260 -2.68 1.85 12.31
N GLU A 261 -3.21 1.71 13.53
CA GLU A 261 -4.14 2.68 14.11
C GLU A 261 -3.49 4.06 14.28
N SER A 262 -2.27 4.10 14.83
CA SER A 262 -1.50 5.33 14.91
C SER A 262 -1.24 5.91 13.53
N TYR A 263 -0.93 5.07 12.54
CA TYR A 263 -0.65 5.50 11.18
C TYR A 263 -1.86 6.13 10.52
N ILE A 264 -3.00 5.43 10.54
CA ILE A 264 -4.27 5.89 9.97
C ILE A 264 -4.75 7.19 10.64
N SER A 265 -4.55 7.34 11.95
CA SER A 265 -4.95 8.56 12.68
C SER A 265 -4.21 9.83 12.23
N MET A 266 -3.03 9.68 11.62
CA MET A 266 -2.22 10.79 11.10
C MET A 266 -2.50 11.08 9.62
N LEU A 267 -3.18 10.18 8.92
CA LEU A 267 -3.53 10.36 7.52
C LEU A 267 -4.81 11.21 7.39
N PRO A 268 -4.86 12.17 6.45
CA PRO A 268 -6.08 12.90 6.17
C PRO A 268 -7.10 11.97 5.48
N ASN A 269 -8.37 12.07 5.86
CA ASN A 269 -9.52 11.52 5.14
C ASN A 269 -9.61 9.98 5.03
N VAL A 270 -9.14 9.21 6.02
CA VAL A 270 -9.37 7.75 6.04
C VAL A 270 -10.73 7.41 6.68
N PRO A 271 -11.61 6.65 6.01
CA PRO A 271 -12.89 6.22 6.57
C PRO A 271 -12.72 5.29 7.78
N GLU A 272 -13.58 5.41 8.81
CA GLU A 272 -13.54 4.56 10.02
C GLU A 272 -13.83 3.09 9.72
N GLU A 273 -14.52 2.82 8.61
CA GLU A 273 -14.83 1.48 8.12
C GLU A 273 -13.56 0.67 7.87
N VAL A 274 -12.48 1.31 7.39
CA VAL A 274 -11.18 0.66 7.13
C VAL A 274 -10.57 0.12 8.42
N LEU A 275 -10.59 0.91 9.49
CA LEU A 275 -10.09 0.47 10.80
C LEU A 275 -10.92 -0.69 11.37
N THR A 276 -12.23 -0.64 11.15
CA THR A 276 -13.13 -1.72 11.59
C THR A 276 -12.85 -3.02 10.83
N MET A 277 -12.62 -2.94 9.52
CA MET A 277 -12.23 -4.11 8.71
C MET A 277 -10.91 -4.70 9.21
N VAL A 278 -9.87 -3.88 9.40
CA VAL A 278 -8.55 -4.35 9.86
C VAL A 278 -8.64 -5.02 11.23
N ARG A 279 -9.44 -4.48 12.16
CA ARG A 279 -9.67 -5.08 13.50
C ARG A 279 -10.45 -6.38 13.48
N SER A 280 -11.21 -6.66 12.42
CA SER A 280 -12.02 -7.88 12.31
C SER A 280 -11.23 -9.11 11.87
N VAL A 281 -9.96 -8.93 11.48
CA VAL A 281 -9.09 -9.99 10.98
C VAL A 281 -8.41 -10.72 12.13
N ASP A 282 -8.78 -11.99 12.34
CA ASP A 282 -8.20 -12.86 13.36
C ASP A 282 -6.96 -13.65 12.86
N GLU A 283 -6.71 -13.63 11.56
CA GLU A 283 -5.67 -14.44 10.92
C GLU A 283 -4.42 -13.59 10.63
N PRO A 284 -3.24 -13.93 11.17
CA PRO A 284 -2.04 -13.09 11.08
C PRO A 284 -1.55 -12.88 9.66
N GLY A 285 -1.66 -13.91 8.82
CA GLY A 285 -1.26 -13.84 7.42
C GLY A 285 -2.18 -12.94 6.61
N TRP A 286 -3.49 -13.07 6.82
CA TRP A 286 -4.48 -12.20 6.18
C TRP A 286 -4.34 -10.75 6.65
N LEU A 287 -4.10 -10.50 7.94
CA LEU A 287 -3.85 -9.15 8.46
C LEU A 287 -2.64 -8.51 7.77
N ALA A 288 -1.55 -9.26 7.63
CA ALA A 288 -0.36 -8.78 6.96
C ALA A 288 -0.64 -8.44 5.48
N ASP A 289 -1.40 -9.28 4.79
CA ASP A 289 -1.73 -9.12 3.37
C ASP A 289 -2.69 -7.94 3.15
N LEU A 290 -3.66 -7.76 4.03
CA LEU A 290 -4.59 -6.63 3.99
C LEU A 290 -3.87 -5.30 4.15
N ILE A 291 -2.93 -5.21 5.10
CA ILE A 291 -2.16 -3.98 5.32
C ILE A 291 -1.19 -3.74 4.16
N ALA A 292 -0.55 -4.79 3.65
CA ALA A 292 0.41 -4.70 2.54
C ALA A 292 -0.22 -4.24 1.21
N PHE A 293 -1.54 -4.25 1.08
CA PHE A 293 -2.25 -3.69 -0.07
C PHE A 293 -2.22 -2.15 -0.12
N SER A 294 -1.88 -1.49 0.99
CA SER A 294 -1.80 -0.03 1.03
C SER A 294 -0.88 0.50 -0.08
N PRO A 295 -1.26 1.58 -0.78
CA PRO A 295 -0.48 2.16 -1.88
C PRO A 295 0.91 2.64 -1.45
N GLU A 296 1.13 2.79 -0.15
CA GLU A 296 2.38 3.19 0.49
C GLU A 296 3.50 2.14 0.34
N PHE A 297 3.15 0.89 0.02
CA PHE A 297 4.14 -0.18 -0.14
C PHE A 297 4.55 -0.36 -1.60
N THR A 298 5.85 -0.25 -1.85
CA THR A 298 6.42 -0.49 -3.19
C THR A 298 6.20 -1.95 -3.62
N SER A 299 6.28 -2.22 -4.93
CA SER A 299 6.19 -3.58 -5.46
C SER A 299 7.25 -4.49 -4.82
N ALA A 300 8.51 -4.03 -4.69
CA ALA A 300 9.57 -4.78 -4.04
C ALA A 300 9.26 -5.16 -2.57
N GLN A 301 8.67 -4.23 -1.81
CA GLN A 301 8.26 -4.48 -0.43
C GLN A 301 7.11 -5.50 -0.36
N ARG A 302 6.09 -5.35 -1.21
CA ARG A 302 4.98 -6.32 -1.32
C ARG A 302 5.50 -7.71 -1.69
N GLN A 303 6.45 -7.79 -2.61
CA GLN A 303 7.07 -9.06 -3.01
C GLN A 303 7.86 -9.69 -1.86
N THR A 304 8.58 -8.88 -1.09
CA THR A 304 9.30 -9.34 0.11
C THR A 304 8.34 -9.94 1.15
N LEU A 305 7.18 -9.31 1.36
CA LEU A 305 6.13 -9.82 2.25
C LEU A 305 5.47 -11.10 1.70
N LEU A 306 5.32 -11.20 0.37
CA LEU A 306 4.78 -12.38 -0.30
C LEU A 306 5.73 -13.58 -0.15
N GLU A 307 7.03 -13.36 -0.30
CA GLU A 307 8.11 -14.36 -0.15
C GLU A 307 8.30 -14.83 1.30
N THR A 308 7.88 -14.01 2.29
CA THR A 308 7.94 -14.36 3.71
C THR A 308 6.81 -15.33 4.08
N LEU A 309 7.11 -16.63 4.00
CA LEU A 309 6.11 -17.70 4.18
C LEU A 309 5.63 -17.86 5.63
N ASP A 310 6.45 -17.55 6.63
CA ASP A 310 6.01 -17.61 8.03
C ASP A 310 5.19 -16.36 8.39
N PRO A 311 3.92 -16.51 8.83
CA PRO A 311 3.06 -15.36 9.12
C PRO A 311 3.59 -14.50 10.27
N ILE A 312 4.31 -15.06 11.24
CA ILE A 312 4.87 -14.29 12.37
C ILE A 312 6.05 -13.46 11.90
N GLU A 313 6.99 -14.04 11.14
CA GLU A 313 8.08 -13.28 10.50
C GLU A 313 7.55 -12.21 9.54
N ARG A 314 6.46 -12.49 8.83
CA ARG A 314 5.78 -11.52 7.94
C ARG A 314 5.25 -10.33 8.73
N LEU A 315 4.53 -10.56 9.82
CA LEU A 315 4.05 -9.49 10.71
C LEU A 315 5.19 -8.67 11.30
N ARG A 316 6.32 -9.29 11.67
CA ARG A 316 7.50 -8.55 12.15
C ARG A 316 8.11 -7.67 11.07
N THR A 317 8.24 -8.21 9.86
CA THR A 317 8.79 -7.47 8.71
C THR A 317 7.89 -6.27 8.40
N LEU A 318 6.58 -6.51 8.34
CA LEU A 318 5.57 -5.47 8.15
C LEU A 318 5.63 -4.42 9.27
N SER A 319 5.73 -4.83 10.53
CA SER A 319 5.85 -3.90 11.68
C SER A 319 7.03 -2.95 11.54
N VAL A 320 8.19 -3.46 11.09
CA VAL A 320 9.37 -2.63 10.83
C VAL A 320 9.11 -1.63 9.70
N MET A 321 8.46 -2.07 8.61
CA MET A 321 8.13 -1.19 7.49
C MET A 321 7.15 -0.08 7.90
N ILE A 322 6.08 -0.42 8.63
CA ILE A 322 5.10 0.56 9.14
C ILE A 322 5.79 1.54 10.10
N GLN A 323 6.66 1.06 10.99
CA GLN A 323 7.37 1.92 11.93
C GLN A 323 8.26 2.94 11.22
N LYS A 324 8.96 2.53 10.15
CA LYS A 324 9.73 3.47 9.31
C LYS A 324 8.81 4.54 8.73
N ARG A 325 7.65 4.15 8.19
CA ARG A 325 6.69 5.09 7.59
C ARG A 325 6.11 6.06 8.62
N LEU A 326 5.75 5.57 9.81
CA LEU A 326 5.34 6.40 10.95
C LEU A 326 6.39 7.44 11.33
N ASN A 327 7.68 7.07 11.33
CA ASN A 327 8.74 8.02 11.67
C ASN A 327 8.85 9.14 10.63
N VAL A 328 8.72 8.82 9.34
CA VAL A 328 8.70 9.81 8.25
C VAL A 328 7.49 10.73 8.38
N LEU A 329 6.31 10.18 8.66
CA LEU A 329 5.09 10.96 8.81
C LEU A 329 5.13 11.90 10.01
N ASN A 330 5.67 11.44 11.15
CA ASN A 330 5.88 12.26 12.34
C ASN A 330 6.85 13.42 12.07
N LEU A 331 7.96 13.15 11.37
CA LEU A 331 8.92 14.19 11.00
C LEU A 331 8.28 15.23 10.08
N ARG A 332 7.49 14.80 9.09
CA ARG A 332 6.74 15.71 8.21
C ARG A 332 5.79 16.60 9.01
N HIS A 333 5.06 16.04 9.95
CA HIS A 333 4.15 16.78 10.81
C HIS A 333 4.89 17.78 11.73
N GLU A 334 6.05 17.40 12.27
CA GLU A 334 6.90 18.29 13.07
C GLU A 334 7.39 19.49 12.25
N ILE A 335 7.91 19.25 11.05
CA ILE A 335 8.36 20.30 10.12
C ILE A 335 7.19 21.23 9.76
N GLN A 336 6.01 20.69 9.45
CA GLN A 336 4.84 21.48 9.12
C GLN A 336 4.40 22.35 10.31
N SER A 337 4.43 21.80 11.53
CA SER A 337 4.09 22.54 12.74
C SER A 337 5.07 23.67 13.03
N GLU A 338 6.38 23.44 12.85
CA GLU A 338 7.41 24.46 13.03
C GLU A 338 7.29 25.57 11.98
N ALA A 339 7.06 25.22 10.71
CA ALA A 339 6.83 26.18 9.64
C ALA A 339 5.60 27.05 9.93
N GLN A 340 4.48 26.45 10.37
CA GLN A 340 3.26 27.19 10.72
C GLN A 340 3.49 28.13 11.90
N ALA A 341 4.19 27.68 12.95
CA ALA A 341 4.51 28.53 14.11
C ALA A 341 5.42 29.71 13.72
N GLY A 342 6.36 29.49 12.79
CA GLY A 342 7.20 30.53 12.20
C GLY A 342 6.37 31.58 11.44
N MET A 343 5.45 31.13 10.59
CA MET A 343 4.56 32.01 9.82
C MET A 343 3.64 32.82 10.76
N ASP A 344 3.03 32.19 11.75
CA ASP A 344 2.15 32.85 12.73
C ASP A 344 2.90 33.93 13.52
N LYS A 345 4.15 33.66 13.90
CA LYS A 345 5.01 34.64 14.58
C LYS A 345 5.33 35.82 13.66
N GLN A 346 5.71 35.56 12.41
CA GLN A 346 6.00 36.61 11.43
C GLN A 346 4.77 37.48 11.14
N GLN A 347 3.60 36.86 10.96
CA GLN A 347 2.33 37.58 10.78
C GLN A 347 1.99 38.44 12.00
N ARG A 348 2.17 37.91 13.21
CA ARG A 348 1.95 38.65 14.46
C ARG A 348 2.91 39.83 14.60
N GLU A 349 4.19 39.65 14.32
CA GLU A 349 5.18 40.73 14.35
C GLU A 349 4.89 41.81 13.31
N TYR A 350 4.51 41.41 12.08
CA TYR A 350 4.11 42.34 11.03
C TYR A 350 2.90 43.18 11.46
N PHE A 351 1.86 42.53 11.99
CA PHE A 351 0.66 43.20 12.47
C PHE A 351 0.96 44.17 13.62
N LEU A 352 1.76 43.76 14.60
CA LEU A 352 2.17 44.62 15.73
C LEU A 352 2.99 45.82 15.27
N ARG A 353 3.90 45.65 14.30
CA ARG A 353 4.67 46.76 13.72
C ARG A 353 3.77 47.77 13.02
N GLU A 354 2.77 47.29 12.29
CA GLU A 354 1.83 48.17 11.61
C GLU A 354 0.91 48.91 12.60
N GLN A 355 0.48 48.25 13.68
CA GLN A 355 -0.22 48.90 14.78
C GLN A 355 0.63 49.98 15.46
N LEU A 356 1.91 49.71 15.73
CA LEU A 356 2.82 50.70 16.30
C LEU A 356 3.01 51.91 15.38
N ARG A 357 3.13 51.70 14.07
CA ARG A 357 3.19 52.80 13.09
C ARG A 357 1.91 53.62 13.06
N ALA A 358 0.74 52.98 13.13
CA ALA A 358 -0.53 53.67 13.20
C ALA A 358 -0.66 54.51 14.48
N ILE A 359 -0.29 53.96 15.63
CA ILE A 359 -0.28 54.67 16.92
C ILE A 359 0.68 55.86 16.91
N GLN A 360 1.92 55.69 16.42
CA GLN A 360 2.91 56.78 16.30
C GLN A 360 2.41 57.91 15.39
N LYS A 361 1.65 57.57 14.34
CA LYS A 361 1.01 58.54 13.45
C LYS A 361 -0.14 59.27 14.13
N GLU A 362 -0.95 58.60 14.95
CA GLU A 362 -2.05 59.23 15.72
C GLU A 362 -1.57 60.07 16.90
N LEU A 363 -0.48 59.67 17.58
CA LEU A 363 0.14 60.42 18.67
C LEU A 363 0.92 61.65 18.20
N GLY A 364 1.11 61.83 16.89
CA GLY A 364 1.90 62.93 16.34
C GLY A 364 3.42 62.78 16.54
N GLU A 365 3.90 61.62 16.98
CA GLU A 365 5.33 61.34 17.18
C GLU A 365 6.04 60.88 15.89
N GLY A 366 5.31 60.75 14.78
CA GLY A 366 5.87 60.42 13.47
C GLY A 366 6.80 61.49 12.88
N SER A 367 6.87 62.67 13.47
CA SER A 367 7.73 63.77 13.04
C SER A 367 8.84 63.98 14.08
N SER A 368 9.86 63.11 14.04
CA SER A 368 11.17 63.43 14.65
C SER A 368 11.65 64.84 14.23
N GLU A 369 11.22 65.32 13.06
CA GLU A 369 11.43 66.68 12.58
C GLU A 369 10.66 67.76 13.37
N GLU A 370 9.43 67.52 13.85
CA GLU A 370 8.69 68.50 14.64
C GLU A 370 9.16 68.53 16.10
N ALA A 371 9.55 67.39 16.67
CA ALA A 371 10.19 67.33 17.98
C ALA A 371 11.55 68.07 17.97
N LEU A 372 12.39 67.83 16.95
CA LEU A 372 13.64 68.57 16.74
C LEU A 372 13.38 70.06 16.43
N ALA A 373 12.37 70.39 15.63
CA ALA A 373 12.03 71.77 15.34
C ALA A 373 11.54 72.53 16.58
N ASN A 374 10.79 71.87 17.47
CA ASN A 374 10.36 72.46 18.73
C ASN A 374 11.54 72.62 19.71
N GLU A 375 12.44 71.64 19.80
CA GLU A 375 13.64 71.76 20.64
C GLU A 375 14.61 72.84 20.13
N ILE A 376 14.73 73.01 18.81
CA ILE A 376 15.50 74.08 18.18
C ILE A 376 14.81 75.45 18.41
N ARG A 377 13.47 75.54 18.30
CA ARG A 377 12.72 76.77 18.61
C ARG A 377 12.90 77.20 20.07
N GLU A 378 12.81 76.28 21.03
CA GLU A 378 13.06 76.60 22.45
C GLU A 378 14.48 77.12 22.69
N LYS A 379 15.49 76.54 22.01
CA LYS A 379 16.88 77.02 22.11
C LYS A 379 17.08 78.39 21.46
N ILE A 380 16.34 78.70 20.39
CA ILE A 380 16.38 80.01 19.73
C ILE A 380 15.72 81.08 20.62
N ASP A 381 14.53 80.81 21.18
CA ASP A 381 13.82 81.72 22.08
C ASP A 381 14.63 82.00 23.37
N ALA A 382 15.30 80.97 23.91
CA ALA A 382 16.17 81.11 25.08
C ALA A 382 17.43 81.95 24.81
N CYS A 383 17.88 82.07 23.55
CA CYS A 383 19.03 82.88 23.18
C CYS A 383 18.69 84.37 22.95
N GLY A 384 17.41 84.75 22.96
CA GLY A 384 16.99 86.15 22.88
C GLY A 384 17.54 86.89 21.66
N MET A 385 17.45 86.29 20.47
CA MET A 385 17.82 86.98 19.24
C MET A 385 16.74 88.01 18.88
N PRO A 386 17.10 89.26 18.55
CA PRO A 386 16.15 90.24 18.04
C PRO A 386 15.73 89.89 16.60
N ASP A 387 14.48 90.21 16.28
CA ASP A 387 13.75 89.86 15.03
C ASP A 387 14.53 90.03 13.72
#